data_AF-A0AAQ3JIK1-F1
#
_entry.id   AF-A0AAQ3JIK1-F1
#
_cell.length_a   1.000
_cell.length_b   1.000
_cell.length_c   1.000
_cell.angle_alpha   90.00
_cell.angle_beta   90.00
_cell.angle_gamma   90.00
#
_symmetry.space_group_name_H-M   'P 1'
#
loop_
_entity.id
_entity.type
_entity.pdbx_description
1 polymer ?
#
loop_
_entity_poly.entity_id
_entity_poly.type
_entity_poly.pdbx_seq_one_letter_code
_entity_poly.pdbx_strand_id
1 'polypeptide(L)'
;MKKLAKKLLCLTAVLALTLSLFTGCKSKNEKTLFEYAGQEVTFQEAHVYARIMQYQAEAQYGAYFGDSMWSMQVGTDSKGKKITMQQSVKDSVINQLKQIKVLAAHADDYNVKLTKSEKKQIKESVTAFAKDSTGKKVMKKTEADKDMIQKLYEESTIASKVMQEIIKKANVTVTDDEAKTVKVYKLVFTTKTTDSKTGKEKDMTAAEKKDQLKKAKSALKMIKKGQSISSVAKKFSVNSDNEESYTKGKAALGTKFETAAAKLKKNQVSGVVELDDAYVIIKMLNPNDTTAAASNKSTLLQEKQQAAYEKVYKKWTKDADKKWDDKKSVDQDLWKEVKFKYKATTASTAATTTTTTAAKNTTTAAKSK
;
A
#
# COMPACT_ATOMS: atom_id res chain seq x y z
N MET A 1 19.19 6.57 4.17
CA MET A 1 18.82 6.71 2.74
C MET A 1 17.94 7.95 2.60
N LYS A 2 18.21 8.84 1.63
CA LYS A 2 17.32 9.97 1.27
C LYS A 2 16.59 9.63 -0.03
N LYS A 3 15.42 10.27 -0.29
CA LYS A 3 14.53 10.08 -1.46
C LYS A 3 13.65 8.79 -1.46
N LEU A 4 12.80 8.61 -0.46
CA LEU A 4 11.56 7.80 -0.57
C LEU A 4 10.36 8.56 0.03
N ALA A 5 10.07 9.73 -0.52
CA ALA A 5 8.98 10.61 -0.06
C ALA A 5 8.41 11.46 -1.22
N LYS A 6 8.08 10.82 -2.36
CA LYS A 6 7.32 11.41 -3.49
C LYS A 6 6.97 10.32 -4.53
N LYS A 7 5.93 9.52 -4.27
CA LYS A 7 5.18 8.69 -5.25
C LYS A 7 3.99 7.96 -4.61
N LEU A 8 3.07 8.70 -3.97
CA LEU A 8 1.80 8.14 -3.48
C LEU A 8 0.65 9.16 -3.53
N LEU A 9 0.33 9.63 -4.74
CA LEU A 9 -0.98 10.20 -5.14
C LEU A 9 -0.94 10.53 -6.64
N CYS A 10 -1.50 9.64 -7.47
CA CYS A 10 -1.71 9.86 -8.91
C CYS A 10 -3.13 9.41 -9.33
N LEU A 11 -4.15 9.84 -8.59
CA LEU A 11 -5.54 9.88 -9.08
C LEU A 11 -5.80 11.27 -9.69
N THR A 12 -5.06 11.58 -10.76
CA THR A 12 -5.25 12.80 -11.56
C THR A 12 -6.57 12.71 -12.32
N ALA A 13 -7.38 13.77 -12.25
CA ALA A 13 -8.78 13.69 -12.60
C ALA A 13 -9.26 15.04 -13.20
N VAL A 14 -10.02 15.00 -14.29
CA VAL A 14 -10.59 16.15 -15.02
C VAL A 14 -12.07 15.89 -15.45
N LEU A 15 -12.97 16.88 -15.32
CA LEU A 15 -14.39 16.73 -14.93
C LEU A 15 -15.49 17.03 -16.02
N ALA A 16 -16.50 16.13 -16.12
CA ALA A 16 -17.81 16.03 -16.87
C ALA A 16 -18.42 17.14 -17.80
N LEU A 17 -19.68 17.23 -18.27
CA LEU A 17 -20.90 16.41 -18.47
C LEU A 17 -21.84 17.18 -19.45
N THR A 18 -22.61 16.53 -20.35
CA THR A 18 -24.05 16.82 -20.68
C THR A 18 -24.62 15.74 -21.62
N LEU A 19 -25.92 15.40 -21.51
CA LEU A 19 -26.56 14.22 -22.13
C LEU A 19 -27.28 14.49 -23.46
N SER A 20 -27.42 13.44 -24.26
CA SER A 20 -28.62 13.16 -25.07
C SER A 20 -28.82 11.64 -25.20
N LEU A 21 -30.04 11.15 -25.00
CA LEU A 21 -30.38 9.72 -25.07
C LEU A 21 -30.73 9.30 -26.51
N PHE A 22 -30.26 8.13 -26.95
CA PHE A 22 -30.82 7.41 -28.09
C PHE A 22 -30.94 5.92 -27.75
N THR A 23 -32.15 5.38 -27.88
CA THR A 23 -32.47 3.96 -27.67
C THR A 23 -32.59 3.24 -29.00
N GLY A 24 -31.71 2.27 -29.28
CA GLY A 24 -31.81 1.39 -30.44
C GLY A 24 -31.06 0.08 -30.19
N CYS A 25 -31.76 -1.05 -30.29
CA CYS A 25 -31.24 -2.43 -30.24
C CYS A 25 -29.91 -2.63 -29.48
N LYS A 26 -29.95 -2.61 -28.14
CA LYS A 26 -28.78 -2.72 -27.25
C LYS A 26 -27.75 -3.73 -27.76
N SER A 27 -26.61 -3.21 -28.23
CA SER A 27 -25.42 -4.03 -28.50
C SER A 27 -24.95 -4.70 -27.21
N LYS A 28 -24.09 -5.72 -27.32
CA LYS A 28 -23.49 -6.37 -26.13
C LYS A 28 -22.78 -5.36 -25.23
N ASN A 29 -22.23 -4.30 -25.81
CA ASN A 29 -21.49 -3.24 -25.13
C ASN A 29 -22.39 -2.42 -24.17
N GLU A 30 -23.67 -2.26 -24.50
CA GLU A 30 -24.69 -1.54 -23.72
C GLU A 30 -25.42 -2.43 -22.69
N LYS A 31 -25.08 -3.72 -22.60
CA LYS A 31 -25.64 -4.60 -21.56
C LYS A 31 -25.08 -4.20 -20.21
N THR A 32 -25.98 -4.16 -19.22
CA THR A 32 -25.66 -4.10 -17.79
C THR A 32 -24.69 -5.22 -17.43
N LEU A 33 -23.53 -4.90 -16.86
CA LEU A 33 -22.61 -5.89 -16.31
C LEU A 33 -22.88 -6.11 -14.82
N PHE A 34 -23.16 -5.02 -14.09
CA PHE A 34 -23.65 -5.04 -12.72
C PHE A 34 -24.37 -3.72 -12.38
N GLU A 35 -25.14 -3.75 -11.30
CA GLU A 35 -25.64 -2.55 -10.63
C GLU A 35 -25.09 -2.51 -9.20
N TYR A 36 -24.73 -1.33 -8.70
CA TYR A 36 -24.31 -1.15 -7.31
C TYR A 36 -24.80 0.21 -6.78
N ALA A 37 -25.46 0.19 -5.62
CA ALA A 37 -26.04 1.37 -4.99
C ALA A 37 -26.96 2.21 -5.92
N GLY A 38 -27.77 1.55 -6.76
CA GLY A 38 -28.67 2.23 -7.71
C GLY A 38 -27.98 2.74 -8.98
N GLN A 39 -26.71 2.41 -9.20
CA GLN A 39 -25.94 2.85 -10.37
C GLN A 39 -25.58 1.67 -11.28
N GLU A 40 -25.97 1.75 -12.55
CA GLU A 40 -25.61 0.78 -13.59
C GLU A 40 -24.15 0.96 -14.05
N VAL A 41 -23.46 -0.15 -14.26
CA VAL A 41 -22.17 -0.24 -14.98
C VAL A 41 -22.37 -1.14 -16.18
N THR A 42 -22.08 -0.64 -17.39
CA THR A 42 -22.22 -1.44 -18.63
C THR A 42 -21.00 -2.34 -18.86
N PHE A 43 -21.16 -3.36 -19.71
CA PHE A 43 -20.06 -4.19 -20.16
C PHE A 43 -18.93 -3.37 -20.78
N GLN A 44 -19.25 -2.40 -21.66
CA GLN A 44 -18.24 -1.58 -22.32
C GLN A 44 -17.46 -0.69 -21.35
N GLU A 45 -18.16 -0.08 -20.38
CA GLU A 45 -17.51 0.71 -19.33
C GLU A 45 -16.45 -0.13 -18.60
N ALA A 46 -16.84 -1.29 -18.07
CA ALA A 46 -15.91 -2.17 -17.37
C ALA A 46 -14.83 -2.76 -18.28
N HIS A 47 -15.12 -3.00 -19.56
CA HIS A 47 -14.16 -3.53 -20.53
C HIS A 47 -13.07 -2.51 -20.86
N VAL A 48 -13.38 -1.21 -20.90
CA VAL A 48 -12.40 -0.12 -21.04
C VAL A 48 -11.40 -0.10 -19.89
N TYR A 49 -11.85 -0.05 -18.63
CA TYR A 49 -10.94 -0.08 -17.47
C TYR A 49 -10.11 -1.37 -17.46
N ALA A 50 -10.71 -2.51 -17.74
CA ALA A 50 -10.00 -3.79 -17.82
C ALA A 50 -8.89 -3.79 -18.88
N ARG A 51 -9.10 -3.21 -20.06
CA ARG A 51 -8.06 -3.10 -21.09
C ARG A 51 -6.99 -2.05 -20.74
N ILE A 52 -7.36 -0.93 -20.12
CA ILE A 52 -6.39 0.07 -19.64
C ILE A 52 -5.46 -0.56 -18.59
N MET A 53 -6.02 -1.21 -17.55
CA MET A 53 -5.24 -1.87 -16.52
C MET A 53 -4.42 -3.05 -17.06
N GLN A 54 -4.97 -3.83 -18.01
CA GLN A 54 -4.22 -4.89 -18.69
C GLN A 54 -2.96 -4.34 -19.34
N TYR A 55 -3.08 -3.33 -20.21
CA TYR A 55 -1.94 -2.84 -20.98
C TYR A 55 -0.93 -2.06 -20.14
N GLN A 56 -1.37 -1.36 -19.08
CA GLN A 56 -0.46 -0.75 -18.11
C GLN A 56 0.35 -1.80 -17.35
N ALA A 57 -0.29 -2.88 -16.89
CA ALA A 57 0.38 -3.97 -16.21
C ALA A 57 1.35 -4.72 -17.15
N GLU A 58 0.94 -5.02 -18.38
CA GLU A 58 1.81 -5.66 -19.39
C GLU A 58 3.04 -4.80 -19.73
N ALA A 59 2.88 -3.49 -19.84
CA ALA A 59 3.99 -2.56 -20.08
C ALA A 59 4.95 -2.43 -18.88
N GLN A 60 4.44 -2.51 -17.65
CA GLN A 60 5.25 -2.36 -16.43
C GLN A 60 5.91 -3.66 -15.97
N TYR A 61 5.27 -4.82 -16.19
CA TYR A 61 5.65 -6.10 -15.57
C TYR A 61 5.73 -7.29 -16.54
N GLY A 62 5.19 -7.20 -17.75
CA GLY A 62 5.12 -8.33 -18.69
C GLY A 62 6.50 -8.89 -19.06
N ALA A 63 7.49 -8.01 -19.20
CA ALA A 63 8.89 -8.38 -19.45
C ALA A 63 9.53 -9.21 -18.31
N TYR A 64 9.03 -9.10 -17.07
CA TYR A 64 9.54 -9.81 -15.90
C TYR A 64 8.81 -11.14 -15.64
N PHE A 65 7.50 -11.19 -15.86
CA PHE A 65 6.69 -12.39 -15.61
C PHE A 65 6.44 -13.28 -16.85
N GLY A 66 6.71 -12.79 -18.06
CA GLY A 66 6.57 -13.54 -19.30
C GLY A 66 5.13 -13.98 -19.63
N ASP A 67 5.00 -14.97 -20.52
CA ASP A 67 3.71 -15.47 -21.04
C ASP A 67 2.73 -15.94 -19.93
N SER A 68 3.24 -16.36 -18.77
CA SER A 68 2.45 -16.82 -17.63
C SER A 68 1.94 -15.70 -16.71
N MET A 69 2.29 -14.43 -16.97
CA MET A 69 1.93 -13.28 -16.13
C MET A 69 0.47 -13.28 -15.66
N TRP A 70 -0.48 -13.57 -16.56
CA TRP A 70 -1.91 -13.49 -16.28
C TRP A 70 -2.50 -14.72 -15.57
N SER A 71 -1.82 -15.88 -15.64
CA SER A 71 -2.19 -17.12 -14.95
C SER A 71 -1.45 -17.32 -13.62
N MET A 72 -0.37 -16.56 -13.38
CA MET A 72 0.36 -16.53 -12.11
C MET A 72 -0.58 -16.32 -10.92
N GLN A 73 -0.39 -17.12 -9.87
CA GLN A 73 -1.09 -16.96 -8.59
C GLN A 73 -0.52 -15.75 -7.84
N VAL A 74 -1.38 -14.80 -7.49
CA VAL A 74 -1.03 -13.59 -6.72
C VAL A 74 -1.66 -13.56 -5.32
N GLY A 75 -2.49 -14.55 -5.01
CA GLY A 75 -3.12 -14.70 -3.71
C GLY A 75 -3.98 -15.97 -3.62
N THR A 76 -4.78 -16.03 -2.57
CA THR A 76 -5.68 -17.15 -2.27
C THR A 76 -6.95 -16.57 -1.64
N ASP A 77 -8.13 -17.06 -2.04
CA ASP A 77 -9.39 -16.62 -1.44
C ASP A 77 -9.62 -17.25 -0.04
N SER A 78 -10.67 -16.79 0.66
CA SER A 78 -11.04 -17.29 1.99
C SER A 78 -11.46 -18.76 2.03
N LYS A 79 -11.50 -19.45 0.89
CA LYS A 79 -11.80 -20.88 0.76
C LYS A 79 -10.59 -21.68 0.24
N GLY A 80 -9.39 -21.11 0.24
CA GLY A 80 -8.17 -21.77 -0.20
C GLY A 80 -7.97 -21.82 -1.72
N LYS A 81 -8.84 -21.18 -2.52
CA LYS A 81 -8.74 -21.19 -3.98
C LYS A 81 -7.73 -20.15 -4.48
N LYS A 82 -6.87 -20.56 -5.40
CA LYS A 82 -5.86 -19.70 -6.05
C LYS A 82 -6.53 -18.51 -6.76
N ILE A 83 -6.05 -17.29 -6.46
CA ILE A 83 -6.40 -16.06 -7.19
C ILE A 83 -5.29 -15.77 -8.21
N THR A 84 -5.63 -15.63 -9.48
CA THR A 84 -4.67 -15.29 -10.55
C THR A 84 -4.54 -13.77 -10.73
N MET A 85 -3.44 -13.32 -11.33
CA MET A 85 -3.24 -11.90 -11.68
C MET A 85 -4.38 -11.35 -12.55
N GLN A 86 -4.91 -12.14 -13.49
CA GLN A 86 -6.08 -11.73 -14.29
C GLN A 86 -7.32 -11.51 -13.40
N GLN A 87 -7.57 -12.41 -12.44
CA GLN A 87 -8.72 -12.30 -11.56
C GLN A 87 -8.58 -11.05 -10.66
N SER A 88 -7.42 -10.89 -10.02
CA SER A 88 -7.14 -9.74 -9.15
C SER A 88 -7.33 -8.39 -9.86
N VAL A 89 -6.84 -8.24 -11.10
CA VAL A 89 -7.07 -7.00 -11.88
C VAL A 89 -8.55 -6.82 -12.23
N LYS A 90 -9.27 -7.89 -12.59
CA LYS A 90 -10.71 -7.79 -12.90
C LYS A 90 -11.56 -7.45 -11.67
N ASP A 91 -11.25 -8.01 -10.51
CA ASP A 91 -11.90 -7.68 -9.24
C ASP A 91 -11.61 -6.22 -8.85
N SER A 92 -10.39 -5.74 -9.14
CA SER A 92 -9.99 -4.35 -8.94
C SER A 92 -10.78 -3.39 -9.84
N VAL A 93 -11.03 -3.74 -11.10
CA VAL A 93 -11.89 -2.98 -12.02
C VAL A 93 -13.32 -2.86 -11.49
N ILE A 94 -13.92 -3.98 -11.06
CA ILE A 94 -15.27 -3.99 -10.48
C ILE A 94 -15.34 -3.06 -9.26
N ASN A 95 -14.37 -3.15 -8.34
CA ASN A 95 -14.33 -2.32 -7.13
C ASN A 95 -14.03 -0.83 -7.41
N GLN A 96 -13.17 -0.53 -8.39
CA GLN A 96 -12.94 0.85 -8.83
C GLN A 96 -14.21 1.47 -9.44
N LEU A 97 -14.98 0.70 -10.23
CA LEU A 97 -16.23 1.17 -10.83
C LEU A 97 -17.34 1.38 -9.79
N LYS A 98 -17.50 0.47 -8.82
CA LYS A 98 -18.35 0.70 -7.63
C LYS A 98 -18.02 2.03 -6.94
N GLN A 99 -16.73 2.30 -6.74
CA GLN A 99 -16.24 3.52 -6.09
C GLN A 99 -16.53 4.78 -6.92
N ILE A 100 -16.25 4.74 -8.23
CA ILE A 100 -16.51 5.85 -9.16
C ILE A 100 -18.00 6.17 -9.23
N LYS A 101 -18.86 5.16 -9.46
CA LYS A 101 -20.31 5.37 -9.59
C LYS A 101 -20.93 5.97 -8.33
N VAL A 102 -20.61 5.44 -7.15
CA VAL A 102 -21.14 5.97 -5.88
C VAL A 102 -20.68 7.41 -5.64
N LEU A 103 -19.39 7.71 -5.84
CA LEU A 103 -18.91 9.08 -5.61
C LEU A 103 -19.45 10.06 -6.67
N ALA A 104 -19.64 9.62 -7.92
CA ALA A 104 -20.26 10.42 -8.96
C ALA A 104 -21.75 10.71 -8.69
N ALA A 105 -22.48 9.75 -8.12
CA ALA A 105 -23.88 9.95 -7.70
C ALA A 105 -24.03 10.99 -6.57
N HIS A 106 -23.03 11.10 -5.68
CA HIS A 106 -23.01 12.08 -4.59
C HIS A 106 -22.34 13.43 -4.98
N ALA A 107 -22.40 13.83 -6.26
CA ALA A 107 -21.85 15.10 -6.74
C ALA A 107 -22.51 16.34 -6.12
N ASP A 108 -23.84 16.39 -6.17
CA ASP A 108 -24.62 17.55 -5.74
C ASP A 108 -24.60 17.75 -4.22
N ASP A 109 -24.47 16.68 -3.43
CA ASP A 109 -24.25 16.72 -1.96
C ASP A 109 -23.04 17.59 -1.55
N TYR A 110 -22.08 17.77 -2.46
CA TYR A 110 -20.86 18.57 -2.29
C TYR A 110 -20.76 19.73 -3.30
N ASN A 111 -21.82 20.01 -4.08
CA ASN A 111 -21.84 20.98 -5.17
C ASN A 111 -20.71 20.76 -6.21
N VAL A 112 -20.25 19.53 -6.41
CA VAL A 112 -19.10 19.21 -7.28
C VAL A 112 -19.48 19.38 -8.75
N LYS A 113 -19.14 20.55 -9.28
CA LYS A 113 -19.48 20.98 -10.63
C LYS A 113 -18.28 21.53 -11.42
N LEU A 114 -18.59 21.97 -12.62
CA LEU A 114 -17.83 21.73 -13.84
C LEU A 114 -17.23 23.00 -14.41
N THR A 115 -15.92 23.20 -14.21
CA THR A 115 -15.26 24.33 -14.87
C THR A 115 -15.10 24.05 -16.36
N LYS A 116 -15.22 25.11 -17.18
CA LYS A 116 -14.99 25.02 -18.64
C LYS A 116 -13.55 24.57 -18.97
N SER A 117 -12.60 24.86 -18.08
CA SER A 117 -11.20 24.43 -18.19
C SER A 117 -11.06 22.91 -18.05
N GLU A 118 -11.72 22.30 -17.07
CA GLU A 118 -11.76 20.85 -16.91
C GLU A 118 -12.34 20.17 -18.15
N LYS A 119 -13.52 20.60 -18.63
CA LYS A 119 -14.13 20.05 -19.86
C LYS A 119 -13.17 20.07 -21.06
N LYS A 120 -12.38 21.14 -21.21
CA LYS A 120 -11.39 21.30 -22.28
C LYS A 120 -10.22 20.33 -22.13
N GLN A 121 -9.63 20.26 -20.93
CA GLN A 121 -8.48 19.39 -20.65
C GLN A 121 -8.83 17.89 -20.77
N ILE A 122 -10.07 17.48 -20.52
CA ILE A 122 -10.54 16.12 -20.85
C ILE A 122 -10.48 15.89 -22.36
N LYS A 123 -11.09 16.78 -23.17
CA LYS A 123 -11.15 16.60 -24.63
C LYS A 123 -9.76 16.51 -25.26
N GLU A 124 -8.81 17.26 -24.72
CA GLU A 124 -7.38 17.16 -25.05
C GLU A 124 -6.80 15.80 -24.62
N SER A 125 -7.08 15.34 -23.40
CA SER A 125 -6.62 14.05 -22.87
C SER A 125 -7.18 12.83 -23.61
N VAL A 126 -8.48 12.86 -23.97
CA VAL A 126 -9.15 11.85 -24.81
C VAL A 126 -8.58 11.85 -26.22
N THR A 127 -8.30 13.03 -26.78
CA THR A 127 -7.64 13.16 -28.09
C THR A 127 -6.20 12.63 -28.06
N ALA A 128 -5.47 12.79 -26.95
CA ALA A 128 -4.15 12.20 -26.76
C ALA A 128 -4.25 10.67 -26.60
N PHE A 129 -5.18 10.16 -25.78
CA PHE A 129 -5.43 8.73 -25.59
C PHE A 129 -5.78 8.03 -26.91
N ALA A 130 -6.70 8.57 -27.70
CA ALA A 130 -7.06 8.04 -29.02
C ALA A 130 -5.92 8.11 -30.06
N LYS A 131 -4.87 8.91 -29.82
CA LYS A 131 -3.65 8.96 -30.63
C LYS A 131 -2.57 7.98 -30.14
N ASP A 132 -2.51 7.69 -28.84
CA ASP A 132 -1.55 6.75 -28.26
C ASP A 132 -1.79 5.29 -28.70
N SER A 133 -0.70 4.52 -28.72
CA SER A 133 -0.65 3.09 -28.97
C SER A 133 -1.50 2.26 -28.01
N THR A 134 -1.65 2.66 -26.74
CA THR A 134 -2.47 1.97 -25.73
C THR A 134 -3.94 2.28 -25.94
N GLY A 135 -4.30 3.58 -26.04
CA GLY A 135 -5.70 3.96 -26.25
C GLY A 135 -6.27 3.42 -27.56
N LYS A 136 -5.49 3.41 -28.65
CA LYS A 136 -5.86 2.71 -29.90
C LYS A 136 -6.16 1.22 -29.70
N LYS A 137 -5.37 0.51 -28.88
CA LYS A 137 -5.63 -0.90 -28.55
C LYS A 137 -6.90 -1.05 -27.69
N VAL A 138 -7.11 -0.18 -26.69
CA VAL A 138 -8.30 -0.17 -25.83
C VAL A 138 -9.56 0.02 -26.67
N MET A 139 -9.63 1.12 -27.44
CA MET A 139 -10.79 1.44 -28.29
C MET A 139 -11.07 0.30 -29.28
N LYS A 140 -10.04 -0.22 -29.99
CA LYS A 140 -10.20 -1.38 -30.89
C LYS A 140 -10.59 -2.70 -30.21
N LYS A 141 -10.42 -2.84 -28.88
CA LYS A 141 -10.78 -4.06 -28.12
C LYS A 141 -12.04 -3.94 -27.28
N THR A 142 -12.68 -2.78 -27.30
CA THR A 142 -13.88 -2.44 -26.51
C THR A 142 -14.97 -1.79 -27.35
N GLU A 143 -14.67 -1.43 -28.60
CA GLU A 143 -15.53 -0.68 -29.52
C GLU A 143 -15.95 0.70 -28.98
N ALA A 144 -15.28 1.18 -27.93
CA ALA A 144 -15.52 2.49 -27.35
C ALA A 144 -14.96 3.60 -28.26
N ASP A 145 -15.81 4.52 -28.66
CA ASP A 145 -15.45 5.75 -29.36
C ASP A 145 -14.87 6.82 -28.40
N LYS A 146 -14.63 8.03 -28.91
CA LYS A 146 -14.09 9.12 -28.08
C LYS A 146 -15.07 9.61 -27.03
N ASP A 147 -16.37 9.56 -27.28
CA ASP A 147 -17.38 10.15 -26.41
C ASP A 147 -17.67 9.22 -25.23
N MET A 148 -17.64 7.89 -25.47
CA MET A 148 -17.60 6.87 -24.42
C MET A 148 -16.33 6.99 -23.53
N ILE A 149 -15.14 7.15 -24.14
CA ILE A 149 -13.90 7.38 -23.36
C ILE A 149 -13.96 8.72 -22.60
N GLN A 150 -14.54 9.77 -23.21
CA GLN A 150 -14.77 11.06 -22.56
C GLN A 150 -15.66 10.88 -21.33
N LYS A 151 -16.85 10.27 -21.46
CA LYS A 151 -17.78 9.99 -20.35
C LYS A 151 -17.09 9.32 -19.15
N LEU A 152 -16.16 8.38 -19.38
CA LEU A 152 -15.45 7.69 -18.31
C LEU A 152 -14.41 8.56 -17.58
N TYR A 153 -13.69 9.42 -18.31
CA TYR A 153 -12.76 10.41 -17.72
C TYR A 153 -13.56 11.46 -16.92
N GLU A 154 -14.65 11.91 -17.52
CA GLU A 154 -15.63 12.83 -16.98
C GLU A 154 -16.19 12.34 -15.62
N GLU A 155 -16.67 11.11 -15.56
CA GLU A 155 -17.26 10.46 -14.38
C GLU A 155 -16.23 10.13 -13.28
N SER A 156 -15.06 9.58 -13.66
CA SER A 156 -13.91 9.32 -12.76
C SER A 156 -13.53 10.51 -11.90
N THR A 157 -13.80 11.71 -12.41
CA THR A 157 -13.38 12.95 -11.77
C THR A 157 -14.45 13.55 -10.90
N ILE A 158 -15.73 13.32 -11.20
CA ILE A 158 -16.78 13.69 -10.24
C ILE A 158 -16.50 12.88 -8.97
N ALA A 159 -16.15 11.60 -9.14
CA ALA A 159 -15.68 10.77 -8.05
C ALA A 159 -14.47 11.35 -7.29
N SER A 160 -13.40 11.72 -8.00
CA SER A 160 -12.19 12.29 -7.38
C SER A 160 -12.43 13.64 -6.66
N LYS A 161 -13.22 14.54 -7.23
CA LYS A 161 -13.53 15.84 -6.61
C LYS A 161 -14.52 15.71 -5.45
N VAL A 162 -15.47 14.76 -5.48
CA VAL A 162 -16.27 14.40 -4.30
C VAL A 162 -15.39 13.82 -3.19
N MET A 163 -14.44 12.91 -3.51
CA MET A 163 -13.46 12.42 -2.53
C MET A 163 -12.63 13.56 -1.91
N GLN A 164 -12.18 14.53 -2.71
CA GLN A 164 -11.44 15.70 -2.22
C GLN A 164 -12.29 16.60 -1.32
N GLU A 165 -13.55 16.88 -1.68
CA GLU A 165 -14.45 17.69 -0.85
C GLU A 165 -14.90 16.97 0.43
N ILE A 166 -15.04 15.63 0.43
CA ILE A 166 -15.21 14.84 1.67
C ILE A 166 -14.00 15.04 2.59
N ILE A 167 -12.78 14.88 2.07
CA ILE A 167 -11.52 15.00 2.82
C ILE A 167 -11.35 16.41 3.39
N LYS A 168 -11.64 17.44 2.58
CA LYS A 168 -11.62 18.86 2.96
C LYS A 168 -12.66 19.19 4.03
N LYS A 169 -13.89 18.70 3.89
CA LYS A 169 -14.98 18.86 4.88
C LYS A 169 -14.69 18.15 6.20
N ALA A 170 -13.91 17.07 6.19
CA ALA A 170 -13.45 16.40 7.40
C ALA A 170 -12.36 17.18 8.17
N ASN A 171 -11.63 18.08 7.51
CA ASN A 171 -10.64 19.01 8.09
C ASN A 171 -9.68 18.37 9.12
N VAL A 172 -9.21 17.15 8.83
CA VAL A 172 -8.38 16.38 9.76
C VAL A 172 -6.97 16.93 9.86
N THR A 173 -6.43 17.00 11.07
CA THR A 173 -5.07 17.49 11.37
C THR A 173 -4.24 16.41 12.07
N VAL A 174 -2.91 16.60 12.12
CA VAL A 174 -1.99 15.76 12.89
C VAL A 174 -1.15 16.67 13.78
N THR A 175 -1.15 16.39 15.08
CA THR A 175 -0.35 17.11 16.08
C THR A 175 1.10 16.62 16.07
N ASP A 176 2.02 17.42 16.62
CA ASP A 176 3.43 17.02 16.68
C ASP A 176 3.72 15.90 17.70
N ASP A 177 2.82 15.65 18.66
CA ASP A 177 2.92 14.50 19.58
C ASP A 177 2.44 13.19 18.91
N GLU A 178 1.41 13.23 18.06
CA GLU A 178 1.04 12.08 17.20
C GLU A 178 2.13 11.81 16.16
N ALA A 179 2.71 12.86 15.58
CA ALA A 179 3.77 12.76 14.59
C ALA A 179 5.11 12.26 15.19
N LYS A 180 5.32 12.41 16.49
CA LYS A 180 6.59 12.15 17.18
C LYS A 180 7.09 10.72 16.98
N THR A 181 8.29 10.61 16.41
CA THR A 181 9.00 9.33 16.25
C THR A 181 10.15 9.23 17.24
N VAL A 182 10.17 8.17 18.05
CA VAL A 182 11.19 7.88 19.05
C VAL A 182 12.11 6.78 18.52
N LYS A 183 13.43 6.98 18.58
CA LYS A 183 14.43 5.95 18.23
C LYS A 183 15.20 5.48 19.46
N VAL A 184 15.30 4.18 19.65
CA VAL A 184 15.96 3.52 20.79
C VAL A 184 16.88 2.39 20.35
N TYR A 185 17.81 2.03 21.24
CA TYR A 185 18.55 0.76 21.22
C TYR A 185 18.08 -0.06 22.42
N LYS A 186 17.55 -1.26 22.21
CA LYS A 186 17.03 -2.17 23.24
C LYS A 186 17.91 -3.41 23.36
N LEU A 187 18.14 -3.91 24.57
CA LEU A 187 18.59 -5.29 24.83
C LEU A 187 17.40 -6.02 25.45
N VAL A 188 16.95 -7.12 24.82
CA VAL A 188 15.78 -7.88 25.22
C VAL A 188 16.21 -9.25 25.75
N PHE A 189 15.96 -9.51 27.03
CA PHE A 189 16.19 -10.79 27.68
C PHE A 189 14.83 -11.46 27.87
N THR A 190 14.40 -12.25 26.88
CA THR A 190 13.11 -12.94 26.88
C THR A 190 12.94 -13.84 28.11
N THR A 191 11.73 -13.84 28.66
CA THR A 191 11.25 -14.77 29.70
C THR A 191 10.27 -15.80 29.16
N LYS A 192 10.19 -15.94 27.84
CA LYS A 192 9.54 -17.02 27.09
C LYS A 192 10.57 -17.80 26.27
N THR A 193 10.29 -19.08 26.05
CA THR A 193 10.96 -19.94 25.06
C THR A 193 10.01 -20.23 23.91
N THR A 194 10.50 -20.15 22.68
CA THR A 194 9.77 -20.60 21.48
C THR A 194 10.20 -22.03 21.13
N ASP A 195 9.26 -22.95 21.01
CA ASP A 195 9.53 -24.31 20.52
C ASP A 195 9.90 -24.26 19.03
N SER A 196 11.07 -24.79 18.67
CA SER A 196 11.66 -24.67 17.33
C SER A 196 11.00 -25.55 16.26
N LYS A 197 10.10 -26.47 16.64
CA LYS A 197 9.38 -27.36 15.72
C LYS A 197 7.95 -26.90 15.43
N THR A 198 7.32 -26.23 16.40
CA THR A 198 5.90 -25.85 16.38
C THR A 198 5.67 -24.35 16.41
N GLY A 199 6.71 -23.54 16.67
CA GLY A 199 6.61 -22.08 16.79
C GLY A 199 5.86 -21.59 18.03
N LYS A 200 5.45 -22.49 18.94
CA LYS A 200 4.67 -22.14 20.13
C LYS A 200 5.54 -21.50 21.20
N GLU A 201 5.06 -20.40 21.78
CA GLU A 201 5.67 -19.81 22.97
C GLU A 201 5.28 -20.57 24.25
N LYS A 202 6.18 -20.60 25.21
CA LYS A 202 5.96 -21.07 26.58
C LYS A 202 6.70 -20.16 27.56
N ASP A 203 6.09 -19.84 28.70
CA ASP A 203 6.76 -19.15 29.80
C ASP A 203 7.94 -19.96 30.36
N MET A 204 9.05 -19.25 30.61
CA MET A 204 10.19 -19.77 31.37
C MET A 204 9.83 -19.97 32.85
N THR A 205 10.48 -20.94 33.49
CA THR A 205 10.36 -21.18 34.93
C THR A 205 10.89 -20.00 35.75
N ALA A 206 10.46 -19.88 37.02
CA ALA A 206 10.94 -18.83 37.92
C ALA A 206 12.48 -18.80 38.09
N ALA A 207 13.15 -19.96 37.99
CA ALA A 207 14.61 -20.05 38.01
C ALA A 207 15.24 -19.43 36.75
N GLU A 208 14.73 -19.78 35.57
CA GLU A 208 15.18 -19.21 34.30
C GLU A 208 14.88 -17.71 34.21
N LYS A 209 13.69 -17.24 34.62
CA LYS A 209 13.36 -15.80 34.68
C LYS A 209 14.34 -15.05 35.61
N LYS A 210 14.69 -15.63 36.77
CA LYS A 210 15.71 -15.10 37.69
C LYS A 210 17.10 -15.02 37.04
N ASP A 211 17.45 -15.96 36.16
CA ASP A 211 18.73 -15.95 35.44
C ASP A 211 18.76 -14.97 34.25
N GLN A 212 17.64 -14.77 33.55
CA GLN A 212 17.51 -13.68 32.58
C GLN A 212 17.64 -12.30 33.27
N LEU A 213 17.09 -12.15 34.47
CA LEU A 213 17.28 -10.94 35.30
C LEU A 213 18.74 -10.77 35.77
N LYS A 214 19.47 -11.86 36.10
CA LYS A 214 20.92 -11.80 36.36
C LYS A 214 21.71 -11.32 35.13
N LYS A 215 21.39 -11.85 33.93
CA LYS A 215 22.02 -11.43 32.67
C LYS A 215 21.75 -9.96 32.36
N ALA A 216 20.50 -9.51 32.47
CA ALA A 216 20.13 -8.10 32.29
C ALA A 216 20.86 -7.17 33.29
N LYS A 217 20.89 -7.52 34.59
CA LYS A 217 21.65 -6.75 35.61
C LYS A 217 23.15 -6.70 35.30
N SER A 218 23.72 -7.78 34.76
CA SER A 218 25.13 -7.86 34.37
C SER A 218 25.44 -7.04 33.10
N ALA A 219 24.56 -7.07 32.11
CA ALA A 219 24.64 -6.23 30.92
C ALA A 219 24.58 -4.74 31.28
N LEU A 220 23.62 -4.35 32.12
CA LEU A 220 23.50 -2.98 32.62
C LEU A 220 24.77 -2.53 33.38
N LYS A 221 25.38 -3.41 34.19
CA LYS A 221 26.64 -3.13 34.89
C LYS A 221 27.81 -2.91 33.92
N MET A 222 27.86 -3.61 32.78
CA MET A 222 28.86 -3.38 31.74
C MET A 222 28.62 -2.09 30.95
N ILE A 223 27.36 -1.76 30.61
CA ILE A 223 27.01 -0.48 29.96
C ILE A 223 27.33 0.71 30.87
N LYS A 224 27.02 0.62 32.18
CA LYS A 224 27.38 1.65 33.18
C LYS A 224 28.89 1.78 33.41
N LYS A 225 29.69 0.78 33.03
CA LYS A 225 31.17 0.86 32.97
C LYS A 225 31.70 1.40 31.64
N GLY A 226 30.85 1.99 30.79
CA GLY A 226 31.25 2.62 29.52
C GLY A 226 31.34 1.68 28.32
N GLN A 227 31.03 0.38 28.45
CA GLN A 227 31.00 -0.52 27.30
C GLN A 227 29.86 -0.15 26.35
N SER A 228 30.12 -0.19 25.03
CA SER A 228 29.11 0.13 24.04
C SER A 228 27.97 -0.87 24.07
N ILE A 229 26.73 -0.36 24.01
CA ILE A 229 25.51 -1.17 24.17
C ILE A 229 25.42 -2.30 23.13
N SER A 230 25.95 -2.09 21.92
CA SER A 230 26.05 -3.10 20.86
C SER A 230 27.14 -4.16 21.10
N SER A 231 28.24 -3.81 21.77
CA SER A 231 29.24 -4.80 22.22
C SER A 231 28.65 -5.68 23.33
N VAL A 232 27.94 -5.06 24.29
CA VAL A 232 27.25 -5.78 25.35
C VAL A 232 26.13 -6.67 24.80
N ALA A 233 25.34 -6.22 23.82
CA ALA A 233 24.33 -7.04 23.16
C ALA A 233 24.93 -8.32 22.54
N LYS A 234 26.03 -8.18 21.78
CA LYS A 234 26.78 -9.32 21.22
C LYS A 234 27.27 -10.27 22.31
N LYS A 235 27.81 -9.75 23.41
CA LYS A 235 28.34 -10.55 24.53
C LYS A 235 27.28 -11.38 25.27
N PHE A 236 26.01 -10.96 25.24
CA PHE A 236 24.89 -11.69 25.84
C PHE A 236 24.02 -12.44 24.81
N SER A 237 24.41 -12.45 23.53
CA SER A 237 23.64 -13.06 22.42
C SER A 237 22.18 -12.58 22.33
N VAL A 238 21.90 -11.33 22.72
CA VAL A 238 20.55 -10.76 22.68
C VAL A 238 20.29 -10.05 21.35
N ASN A 239 19.66 -10.78 20.43
CA ASN A 239 19.04 -10.41 19.14
C ASN A 239 19.81 -9.50 18.16
N SER A 240 19.47 -9.59 16.86
CA SER A 240 19.93 -8.66 15.83
C SER A 240 19.23 -7.30 15.90
N ASP A 241 17.92 -7.34 16.15
CA ASP A 241 16.98 -6.24 15.87
C ASP A 241 16.86 -5.29 17.08
N ASN A 242 18.01 -4.85 17.56
CA ASN A 242 18.15 -4.05 18.77
C ASN A 242 17.93 -2.54 18.53
N GLU A 243 17.95 -2.04 17.29
CA GLU A 243 17.49 -0.68 17.01
C GLU A 243 16.02 -0.65 16.60
N GLU A 244 15.24 0.20 17.25
CA GLU A 244 13.81 0.37 16.97
C GLU A 244 13.49 1.86 16.79
N SER A 245 12.59 2.15 15.86
CA SER A 245 12.04 3.48 15.61
C SER A 245 10.53 3.37 15.58
N TYR A 246 9.84 3.98 16.56
CA TYR A 246 8.41 3.81 16.77
C TYR A 246 7.70 5.15 17.00
N THR A 247 6.39 5.15 16.85
CA THR A 247 5.49 6.27 17.15
C THR A 247 4.58 5.87 18.31
N LYS A 248 3.83 6.83 18.87
CA LYS A 248 3.02 6.63 20.09
C LYS A 248 2.04 5.44 19.96
N GLY A 249 2.16 4.45 20.84
CA GLY A 249 1.35 3.22 20.81
C GLY A 249 1.73 2.23 19.70
N LYS A 250 2.98 2.27 19.20
CA LYS A 250 3.47 1.42 18.10
C LYS A 250 4.81 0.73 18.41
N ALA A 251 5.37 0.85 19.60
CA ALA A 251 6.54 0.05 19.99
C ALA A 251 6.19 -1.45 20.04
N ALA A 252 7.06 -2.30 19.51
CA ALA A 252 6.89 -3.75 19.47
C ALA A 252 6.85 -4.41 20.87
N LEU A 253 7.31 -3.68 21.90
CA LEU A 253 7.30 -4.09 23.32
C LEU A 253 6.21 -3.37 24.15
N GLY A 254 5.27 -2.70 23.48
CA GLY A 254 4.05 -2.17 24.08
C GLY A 254 4.22 -1.01 25.06
N THR A 255 3.11 -0.61 25.68
CA THR A 255 2.98 0.63 26.46
C THR A 255 3.89 0.68 27.69
N LYS A 256 4.20 -0.46 28.33
CA LYS A 256 5.17 -0.51 29.44
C LYS A 256 6.58 -0.09 29.01
N PHE A 257 7.02 -0.55 27.83
CA PHE A 257 8.29 -0.15 27.23
C PHE A 257 8.30 1.33 26.82
N GLU A 258 7.24 1.82 26.17
CA GLU A 258 7.11 3.25 25.82
C GLU A 258 7.16 4.14 27.08
N THR A 259 6.47 3.74 28.15
CA THR A 259 6.43 4.46 29.43
C THR A 259 7.80 4.51 30.12
N ALA A 260 8.64 3.48 29.95
CA ALA A 260 10.01 3.48 30.44
C ALA A 260 10.94 4.32 29.55
N ALA A 261 10.80 4.23 28.22
CA ALA A 261 11.59 4.98 27.26
C ALA A 261 11.32 6.50 27.32
N ALA A 262 10.06 6.92 27.52
CA ALA A 262 9.65 8.32 27.60
C ALA A 262 10.34 9.10 28.75
N LYS A 263 10.85 8.39 29.77
CA LYS A 263 11.60 8.97 30.90
C LYS A 263 13.08 9.27 30.56
N LEU A 264 13.56 8.87 29.38
CA LEU A 264 14.97 9.01 28.97
C LEU A 264 15.21 10.22 28.08
N LYS A 265 16.19 11.04 28.45
CA LYS A 265 16.80 12.04 27.55
C LYS A 265 17.73 11.35 26.54
N LYS A 266 18.09 12.03 25.46
CA LYS A 266 19.01 11.52 24.42
C LYS A 266 20.30 10.95 25.04
N ASN A 267 20.76 9.81 24.52
CA ASN A 267 21.89 9.00 25.00
C ASN A 267 21.75 8.34 26.38
N GLN A 268 20.74 8.64 27.19
CA GLN A 268 20.54 7.99 28.49
C GLN A 268 20.16 6.50 28.35
N VAL A 269 20.48 5.73 29.38
CA VAL A 269 20.17 4.29 29.51
C VAL A 269 19.29 4.08 30.73
N SER A 270 18.25 3.28 30.60
CA SER A 270 17.32 2.92 31.69
C SER A 270 17.96 2.01 32.75
N GLY A 271 17.21 1.72 33.81
CA GLY A 271 17.41 0.50 34.58
C GLY A 271 17.06 -0.76 33.76
N VAL A 272 17.03 -1.92 34.41
CA VAL A 272 16.34 -3.08 33.85
C VAL A 272 14.84 -2.81 34.02
N VAL A 273 14.11 -2.79 32.90
CA VAL A 273 12.65 -2.67 32.83
C VAL A 273 12.08 -4.08 32.79
N GLU A 274 11.09 -4.36 33.61
CA GLU A 274 10.34 -5.62 33.59
C GLU A 274 9.06 -5.43 32.76
N LEU A 275 8.92 -6.26 31.71
CA LEU A 275 7.74 -6.38 30.88
C LEU A 275 7.10 -7.75 31.12
N ASP A 276 5.91 -7.98 30.57
CA ASP A 276 5.16 -9.22 30.79
C ASP A 276 5.88 -10.47 30.29
N ASP A 277 6.71 -10.34 29.25
CA ASP A 277 7.47 -11.44 28.66
C ASP A 277 8.98 -11.20 28.52
N ALA A 278 9.54 -10.07 28.94
CA ALA A 278 10.98 -9.81 28.86
C ALA A 278 11.53 -8.85 29.93
N TYR A 279 12.80 -9.02 30.28
CA TYR A 279 13.60 -7.98 30.92
C TYR A 279 14.33 -7.15 29.86
N VAL A 280 14.23 -5.82 29.92
CA VAL A 280 14.69 -4.94 28.84
C VAL A 280 15.57 -3.81 29.36
N ILE A 281 16.65 -3.50 28.65
CA ILE A 281 17.46 -2.30 28.85
C ILE A 281 17.29 -1.41 27.63
N ILE A 282 16.85 -0.17 27.84
CA ILE A 282 16.58 0.81 26.80
C ILE A 282 17.67 1.88 26.84
N LYS A 283 18.33 2.16 25.71
CA LYS A 283 19.09 3.40 25.47
C LYS A 283 18.31 4.29 24.50
N MET A 284 18.11 5.54 24.87
CA MET A 284 17.50 6.54 23.99
C MET A 284 18.52 6.99 22.93
N LEU A 285 18.25 6.72 21.65
CA LEU A 285 19.09 7.21 20.54
C LEU A 285 18.59 8.59 20.06
N ASN A 286 17.28 8.75 19.93
CA ASN A 286 16.65 10.03 19.58
C ASN A 286 15.23 10.14 20.17
N PRO A 287 14.97 11.05 21.15
CA PRO A 287 13.64 11.18 21.77
C PRO A 287 12.62 11.90 20.87
N ASN A 288 13.06 12.53 19.78
CA ASN A 288 12.22 12.98 18.68
C ASN A 288 13.06 13.05 17.39
N ASP A 289 12.94 12.06 16.52
CA ASP A 289 13.55 12.10 15.20
C ASP A 289 12.72 12.96 14.26
N THR A 290 13.10 14.23 14.12
CA THR A 290 12.35 15.23 13.34
C THR A 290 12.22 14.87 11.86
N THR A 291 13.14 14.08 11.30
CA THR A 291 13.05 13.64 9.90
C THR A 291 12.02 12.52 9.76
N ALA A 292 12.06 11.52 10.64
CA ALA A 292 11.06 10.46 10.66
C ALA A 292 9.68 11.00 11.08
N ALA A 293 9.62 11.95 12.01
CA ALA A 293 8.39 12.59 12.46
C ALA A 293 7.71 13.42 11.37
N ALA A 294 8.48 14.15 10.54
CA ALA A 294 7.92 14.86 9.38
C ALA A 294 7.32 13.88 8.36
N SER A 295 7.98 12.74 8.11
CA SER A 295 7.46 11.67 7.24
C SER A 295 6.21 11.01 7.83
N ASN A 296 6.21 10.76 9.14
CA ASN A 296 5.08 10.21 9.88
C ASN A 296 3.87 11.18 9.89
N LYS A 297 4.10 12.49 10.07
CA LYS A 297 3.05 13.52 9.99
C LYS A 297 2.31 13.50 8.66
N SER A 298 3.03 13.32 7.55
CA SER A 298 2.40 13.14 6.23
C SER A 298 1.63 11.82 6.10
N THR A 299 2.12 10.75 6.72
CA THR A 299 1.51 9.41 6.65
C THR A 299 0.21 9.39 7.47
N LEU A 300 0.26 9.81 8.73
CA LEU A 300 -0.90 9.95 9.61
C LEU A 300 -1.96 10.90 9.05
N LEU A 301 -1.56 11.93 8.31
CA LEU A 301 -2.53 12.83 7.66
C LEU A 301 -3.28 12.07 6.56
N GLN A 302 -2.58 11.34 5.70
CA GLN A 302 -3.19 10.50 4.67
C GLN A 302 -4.09 9.41 5.27
N GLU A 303 -3.66 8.75 6.35
CA GLU A 303 -4.46 7.76 7.08
C GLU A 303 -5.75 8.37 7.65
N LYS A 304 -5.68 9.54 8.31
CA LYS A 304 -6.87 10.24 8.81
C LYS A 304 -7.81 10.70 7.69
N GLN A 305 -7.27 11.18 6.58
CA GLN A 305 -8.04 11.61 5.41
C GLN A 305 -8.77 10.41 4.76
N GLN A 306 -8.07 9.30 4.60
CA GLN A 306 -8.63 8.04 4.10
C GLN A 306 -9.70 7.47 5.05
N ALA A 307 -9.47 7.46 6.36
CA ALA A 307 -10.44 7.00 7.35
C ALA A 307 -11.71 7.87 7.38
N ALA A 308 -11.58 9.20 7.22
CA ALA A 308 -12.71 10.10 7.10
C ALA A 308 -13.50 9.88 5.81
N TYR A 309 -12.80 9.68 4.68
CA TYR A 309 -13.41 9.29 3.41
C TYR A 309 -14.18 7.97 3.52
N GLU A 310 -13.57 6.92 4.06
CA GLU A 310 -14.19 5.61 4.22
C GLU A 310 -15.42 5.65 5.13
N LYS A 311 -15.42 6.49 6.17
CA LYS A 311 -16.58 6.67 7.05
C LYS A 311 -17.80 7.23 6.31
N VAL A 312 -17.59 8.11 5.33
CA VAL A 312 -18.67 8.63 4.47
C VAL A 312 -19.07 7.58 3.44
N TYR A 313 -18.11 6.98 2.73
CA TYR A 313 -18.38 5.96 1.71
C TYR A 313 -19.19 4.78 2.28
N LYS A 314 -18.76 4.21 3.42
CA LYS A 314 -19.46 3.11 4.12
C LYS A 314 -20.85 3.48 4.64
N LYS A 315 -21.19 4.77 4.77
CA LYS A 315 -22.56 5.21 5.07
C LYS A 315 -23.45 5.07 3.84
N TRP A 316 -22.94 5.44 2.66
CA TRP A 316 -23.66 5.36 1.39
C TRP A 316 -23.82 3.91 0.90
N THR A 317 -22.77 3.10 1.00
CA THR A 317 -22.79 1.73 0.46
C THR A 317 -23.39 0.68 1.39
N LYS A 318 -23.70 1.04 2.66
CA LYS A 318 -24.13 0.14 3.74
C LYS A 318 -25.15 -0.94 3.34
N ASP A 319 -26.14 -0.60 2.53
CA ASP A 319 -27.21 -1.51 2.11
C ASP A 319 -27.03 -2.10 0.71
N ALA A 320 -26.06 -1.60 -0.07
CA ALA A 320 -25.56 -2.25 -1.28
C ALA A 320 -24.58 -3.38 -0.91
N ASP A 321 -23.65 -3.12 0.01
CA ASP A 321 -22.63 -4.08 0.46
C ASP A 321 -23.24 -5.35 1.08
N LYS A 322 -24.38 -5.23 1.79
CA LYS A 322 -25.14 -6.38 2.32
C LYS A 322 -25.76 -7.26 1.24
N LYS A 323 -26.11 -6.68 0.09
CA LYS A 323 -26.80 -7.37 -1.03
C LYS A 323 -25.80 -7.89 -2.07
N TRP A 324 -24.55 -7.44 -2.01
CA TRP A 324 -23.54 -7.70 -3.01
C TRP A 324 -22.91 -9.09 -2.87
N ASP A 325 -22.83 -9.81 -3.99
CA ASP A 325 -22.09 -11.06 -4.14
C ASP A 325 -21.40 -11.03 -5.50
N ASP A 326 -20.05 -11.00 -5.55
CA ASP A 326 -19.30 -10.83 -6.80
C ASP A 326 -19.58 -11.90 -7.88
N LYS A 327 -20.23 -13.03 -7.51
CA LYS A 327 -20.63 -14.09 -8.44
C LYS A 327 -22.08 -14.02 -8.91
N LYS A 328 -22.94 -13.27 -8.20
CA LYS A 328 -24.37 -13.09 -8.54
C LYS A 328 -24.70 -11.70 -9.04
N SER A 329 -24.05 -10.67 -8.49
CA SER A 329 -24.29 -9.26 -8.80
C SER A 329 -23.58 -8.80 -10.07
N VAL A 330 -22.55 -9.54 -10.52
CA VAL A 330 -21.85 -9.33 -11.80
C VAL A 330 -22.22 -10.45 -12.76
N ASP A 331 -22.65 -10.09 -13.97
CA ASP A 331 -22.86 -11.03 -15.08
C ASP A 331 -21.53 -11.71 -15.45
N GLN A 332 -21.33 -12.93 -14.93
CA GLN A 332 -20.14 -13.74 -15.18
C GLN A 332 -20.02 -14.18 -16.64
N ASP A 333 -21.12 -14.20 -17.39
CA ASP A 333 -21.19 -14.70 -18.75
C ASP A 333 -20.76 -13.66 -19.78
N LEU A 334 -21.05 -12.38 -19.52
CA LEU A 334 -20.37 -11.25 -20.15
C LEU A 334 -18.92 -11.15 -19.64
N TRP A 335 -18.69 -11.21 -18.32
CA TRP A 335 -17.37 -10.94 -17.75
C TRP A 335 -16.32 -12.00 -18.13
N LYS A 336 -16.68 -13.28 -18.32
CA LYS A 336 -15.76 -14.35 -18.74
C LYS A 336 -15.15 -14.12 -20.12
N GLU A 337 -15.74 -13.28 -20.97
CA GLU A 337 -15.17 -12.89 -22.26
C GLU A 337 -14.01 -11.89 -22.13
N VAL A 338 -13.95 -11.13 -21.04
CA VAL A 338 -12.79 -10.28 -20.70
C VAL A 338 -11.65 -11.18 -20.22
N LYS A 339 -10.93 -11.72 -21.20
CA LYS A 339 -9.70 -12.51 -21.04
C LYS A 339 -8.49 -11.67 -21.40
N PHE A 340 -7.44 -11.77 -20.61
CA PHE A 340 -6.13 -11.17 -20.86
C PHE A 340 -5.19 -12.22 -21.44
N LYS A 341 -4.28 -11.80 -22.31
CA LYS A 341 -3.25 -12.63 -22.92
C LYS A 341 -2.04 -11.74 -23.19
N TYR A 342 -0.92 -12.09 -22.59
CA TYR A 342 0.38 -11.50 -22.88
C TYR A 342 1.24 -12.56 -23.57
N LYS A 343 2.17 -12.10 -24.40
CA LYS A 343 3.26 -12.93 -24.94
C LYS A 343 4.51 -12.07 -24.91
N ALA A 344 5.56 -12.58 -24.27
CA ALA A 344 6.84 -11.91 -24.18
C ALA A 344 7.46 -11.79 -25.58
N THR A 345 7.99 -10.61 -25.90
CA THR A 345 8.90 -10.44 -27.02
C THR A 345 10.31 -10.78 -26.57
N THR A 346 11.10 -11.43 -27.44
CA THR A 346 12.44 -11.98 -27.14
C THR A 346 13.51 -10.92 -26.82
N ALA A 347 13.16 -9.63 -26.79
CA ALA A 347 14.07 -8.52 -26.64
C ALA A 347 14.51 -8.22 -25.18
N SER A 348 13.93 -8.90 -24.17
CA SER A 348 14.13 -8.57 -22.76
C SER A 348 15.10 -9.47 -21.99
N THR A 349 15.92 -10.28 -22.66
CA THR A 349 16.83 -11.25 -22.02
C THR A 349 18.31 -10.82 -22.03
N ALA A 350 18.61 -9.54 -22.32
CA ALA A 350 19.97 -9.03 -22.49
C ALA A 350 20.54 -8.24 -21.29
N ALA A 351 19.80 -8.12 -20.18
CA ALA A 351 20.03 -7.08 -19.16
C ALA A 351 20.23 -7.58 -17.69
N THR A 352 20.64 -8.84 -17.46
CA THR A 352 20.80 -9.36 -16.07
C THR A 352 22.02 -10.28 -15.84
N THR A 353 23.17 -10.06 -16.50
CA THR A 353 24.37 -10.91 -16.28
C THR A 353 25.73 -10.18 -16.30
N THR A 354 25.89 -9.06 -15.58
CA THR A 354 27.21 -8.39 -15.46
C THR A 354 27.51 -7.80 -14.08
N THR A 355 27.42 -8.60 -13.03
CA THR A 355 28.04 -8.39 -11.70
C THR A 355 28.03 -9.74 -10.98
N THR A 356 29.09 -10.26 -10.36
CA THR A 356 30.43 -9.71 -10.06
C THR A 356 31.44 -10.86 -9.98
N THR A 357 32.67 -10.71 -10.48
CA THR A 357 33.94 -11.12 -9.82
C THR A 357 35.13 -10.74 -10.70
N ALA A 358 35.92 -9.76 -10.25
CA ALA A 358 37.25 -9.48 -10.76
C ALA A 358 38.15 -9.15 -9.55
N ALA A 359 38.69 -10.19 -8.92
CA ALA A 359 39.52 -10.05 -7.71
C ALA A 359 40.90 -9.47 -8.09
N LYS A 360 41.09 -8.17 -7.85
CA LYS A 360 42.34 -7.47 -8.18
C LYS A 360 43.44 -7.74 -7.14
N ASN A 361 44.07 -8.91 -7.25
CA ASN A 361 45.34 -9.18 -6.56
C ASN A 361 46.48 -8.43 -7.27
N THR A 362 46.93 -7.31 -6.69
CA THR A 362 48.20 -6.66 -7.05
C THR A 362 49.00 -6.36 -5.79
N THR A 363 49.77 -7.34 -5.32
CA THR A 363 50.72 -7.19 -4.21
C THR A 363 51.89 -6.32 -4.65
N THR A 364 52.13 -5.20 -3.98
CA THR A 364 53.28 -4.33 -4.27
C THR A 364 54.53 -4.89 -3.59
N ALA A 365 55.44 -5.49 -4.37
CA ALA A 365 56.81 -5.78 -3.98
C ALA A 365 57.77 -4.95 -4.84
N ALA A 366 58.81 -4.38 -4.23
CA ALA A 366 59.72 -3.43 -4.87
C ALA A 366 61.20 -3.86 -4.75
N LYS A 367 62.05 -3.29 -5.62
CA LYS A 367 63.50 -3.53 -5.78
C LYS A 367 63.82 -4.92 -6.34
N SER A 368 64.37 -5.08 -7.55
CA SER A 368 65.56 -4.44 -8.13
C SER A 368 65.50 -4.45 -9.67
N LYS A 369 66.42 -3.82 -10.42
CA LYS A 369 67.71 -3.20 -10.06
C LYS A 369 67.94 -1.95 -10.89
#